data_AF-A0A8T3C1G2-F1
#
_entry.id   AF-A0A8T3C1G2-F1
#
_cell.length_a   1.000
_cell.length_b   1.000
_cell.length_c   1.000
_cell.angle_alpha   90.00
_cell.angle_beta   90.00
_cell.angle_gamma   90.00
#
_symmetry.space_group_name_H-M   'P 1'
#
loop_
_entity.id
_entity.type
_entity.pdbx_description
1 polymer ?
#
loop_
_entity_poly.entity_id
_entity_poly.type
_entity_poly.pdbx_seq_one_letter_code
_entity_poly.pdbx_strand_id
1 'polypeptide(L)'
;MTHTNVPKTVLNDIEKLCRSFLWDRDATHKGLHYVSWEGVSRPRRKGGLGFHASSNWIGPLRSRIAWDFCSKPMELFQRCMRHKYGDKPWDHDFKRGQSISWKIICDGVRCLSSSVRWRIGNGHDIDVLYDVWRWERAFSVWPPFVMLLLLKI
;
A
#
# COMPACT_ATOMS: atom_id res chain seq x y z
N MET A 1 -15.97 6.87 -8.75
CA MET A 1 -14.63 6.74 -8.14
C MET A 1 -13.71 7.89 -8.54
N THR A 2 -14.14 9.13 -8.29
CA THR A 2 -13.35 10.35 -8.52
C THR A 2 -12.61 10.82 -7.27
N HIS A 3 -12.88 10.23 -6.10
CA HIS A 3 -12.39 10.70 -4.79
C HIS A 3 -10.98 10.24 -4.40
N THR A 4 -10.32 9.39 -5.18
CA THR A 4 -9.04 8.78 -4.76
C THR A 4 -7.80 9.33 -5.46
N ASN A 5 -7.96 10.25 -6.41
CA ASN A 5 -6.83 10.90 -7.07
C ASN A 5 -6.85 12.40 -6.77
N VAL A 6 -6.43 12.75 -5.56
CA VAL A 6 -6.18 14.15 -5.21
C VAL A 6 -4.96 14.63 -6.00
N PRO A 7 -5.06 15.74 -6.77
CA PRO A 7 -3.92 16.27 -7.49
C PRO A 7 -2.73 16.50 -6.56
N LYS A 8 -1.54 16.12 -7.01
CA LYS A 8 -0.30 16.31 -6.22
C LYS A 8 -0.09 17.77 -5.82
N THR A 9 -0.55 18.71 -6.64
CA THR A 9 -0.51 20.15 -6.35
C THR A 9 -1.26 20.49 -5.07
N VAL A 10 -2.49 20.02 -4.93
CA VAL A 10 -3.31 20.24 -3.72
C VAL A 10 -2.65 19.64 -2.49
N LEU A 11 -2.12 18.42 -2.59
CA LEU A 11 -1.38 17.79 -1.48
C LEU A 11 -0.14 18.60 -1.10
N ASN A 12 0.60 19.09 -2.09
CA ASN A 12 1.78 19.93 -1.86
C ASN A 12 1.40 21.27 -1.21
N ASP A 13 0.27 21.86 -1.58
CA ASP A 13 -0.20 23.12 -1.00
C ASP A 13 -0.65 22.94 0.45
N ILE A 14 -1.33 21.84 0.78
CA ILE A 14 -1.64 21.46 2.16
C ILE A 14 -0.35 21.28 2.97
N GLU A 15 0.64 20.57 2.43
CA GLU A 15 1.93 20.40 3.13
C GLU A 15 2.69 21.71 3.30
N LYS A 16 2.60 22.64 2.34
CA LYS A 16 3.16 23.99 2.50
C LYS A 16 2.49 24.72 3.66
N LEU A 17 1.16 24.68 3.77
CA LEU A 17 0.45 25.28 4.89
C LEU A 17 0.88 24.69 6.23
N CYS A 18 1.03 23.37 6.32
CA CYS A 18 1.53 22.71 7.54
C CYS A 18 2.98 23.11 7.87
N ARG A 19 3.85 23.25 6.86
CA ARG A 19 5.23 23.71 7.04
C ARG A 19 5.28 25.15 7.54
N SER A 20 4.50 26.03 6.92
CA SER A 20 4.38 27.43 7.31
C SER A 20 3.84 27.55 8.73
N PHE A 21 2.81 26.80 9.09
CA PHE A 21 2.30 26.78 10.47
C PHE A 21 3.38 26.38 11.50
N LEU A 22 4.29 25.46 11.15
CA LEU A 22 5.31 24.97 12.08
C LEU A 22 6.50 25.93 12.24
N TRP A 23 6.91 26.60 11.15
CA TRP A 23 8.16 27.35 11.12
C TRP A 23 7.98 28.85 10.96
N ASP A 24 6.94 29.31 10.28
CA ASP A 24 6.73 30.74 10.07
C ASP A 24 6.27 31.41 11.35
N ARG A 25 6.77 32.63 11.59
CA ARG A 25 6.36 33.42 12.76
C ARG A 25 5.02 34.08 12.52
N ASP A 26 4.89 34.73 11.35
CA ASP A 26 3.70 35.45 10.92
C ASP A 26 3.52 35.31 9.40
N ALA A 27 2.35 35.69 8.88
CA ALA A 27 2.03 35.62 7.44
C ALA A 27 3.03 36.39 6.54
N THR A 28 3.71 37.40 7.08
CA THR A 28 4.69 38.23 6.38
C THR A 28 6.14 37.80 6.64
N HIS A 29 6.41 37.11 7.75
CA HIS A 29 7.76 36.76 8.18
C HIS A 29 7.98 35.25 8.13
N LYS A 30 8.61 34.80 7.05
CA LYS A 30 9.03 33.41 6.90
C LYS A 30 10.10 33.05 7.92
N GLY A 31 9.89 31.96 8.65
CA GLY A 31 10.86 31.45 9.60
C GLY A 31 11.90 30.55 8.95
N LEU A 32 12.97 30.25 9.67
CA LEU A 32 13.98 29.31 9.20
C LEU A 32 13.50 27.88 9.43
N HIS A 33 13.54 27.05 8.38
CA HIS A 33 13.18 25.64 8.47
C HIS A 33 14.37 24.83 9.01
N TYR A 34 14.39 24.56 10.31
CA TYR A 34 15.52 23.88 10.98
C TYR A 34 15.65 22.40 10.65
N VAL A 35 14.54 21.73 10.31
CA VAL A 35 14.51 20.28 10.04
C VAL A 35 13.79 20.03 8.72
N SER A 36 14.31 19.08 7.92
CA SER A 36 13.64 18.67 6.68
C SER A 36 12.23 18.12 6.96
N TRP A 37 11.32 18.32 6.02
CA TRP A 37 9.94 17.81 6.17
C TRP A 37 9.88 16.28 6.29
N GLU A 38 10.81 15.58 5.65
CA GLU A 38 10.95 14.14 5.80
C GLU A 38 11.31 13.76 7.26
N GLY A 39 12.21 14.51 7.90
CA GLY A 39 12.54 14.30 9.32
C GLY A 39 11.34 14.55 10.23
N VAL A 40 10.61 15.64 10.00
CA VAL A 40 9.42 16.03 10.77
C VAL A 40 8.27 15.01 10.62
N SER A 41 8.07 14.48 9.42
CA SER A 41 6.99 13.52 9.12
C SER A 41 7.25 12.08 9.55
N ARG A 42 8.46 11.77 10.05
CA ARG A 42 8.75 10.45 10.60
C ARG A 42 7.89 10.16 11.83
N PRO A 43 7.51 8.89 12.08
CA PRO A 43 6.83 8.51 13.31
C PRO A 43 7.62 8.94 14.54
N ARG A 44 6.93 9.27 15.64
CA ARG A 44 7.57 9.64 16.92
C ARG A 44 8.57 8.60 17.42
N ARG A 45 8.26 7.31 17.22
CA ARG A 45 9.15 6.19 17.56
C ARG A 45 10.48 6.19 16.77
N LYS A 46 10.55 6.90 15.64
CA LYS A 46 11.74 7.04 14.78
C LYS A 46 12.36 8.45 14.88
N GLY A 47 12.05 9.20 15.93
CA GLY A 47 12.63 10.53 16.19
C GLY A 47 12.01 11.68 15.39
N GLY A 48 10.86 11.46 14.74
CA GLY A 48 10.10 12.54 14.08
C GLY A 48 8.93 13.06 14.93
N LEU A 49 8.14 13.97 14.38
CA LEU A 49 6.96 14.54 15.04
C LEU A 49 5.66 13.78 14.70
N GLY A 50 5.69 12.94 13.66
CA GLY A 50 4.54 12.15 13.20
C GLY A 50 3.59 12.92 12.27
N PHE A 51 4.03 14.03 11.68
CA PHE A 51 3.21 14.75 10.70
C PHE A 51 2.95 13.91 9.43
N HIS A 52 1.78 14.12 8.82
CA HIS A 52 1.40 13.42 7.61
C HIS A 52 2.17 13.95 6.39
N ALA A 53 3.12 13.18 5.89
CA ALA A 53 3.66 13.35 4.54
C ALA A 53 2.75 12.64 3.53
N SER A 54 2.16 13.40 2.62
CA SER A 54 1.16 12.92 1.66
C SER A 54 1.70 11.79 0.79
N SER A 55 2.99 11.87 0.40
CA SER A 55 3.67 10.83 -0.37
C SER A 55 3.67 9.46 0.33
N ASN A 56 3.86 9.45 1.65
CA ASN A 56 3.96 8.21 2.44
C ASN A 56 2.60 7.52 2.62
N TRP A 57 1.50 8.28 2.54
CA TRP A 57 0.15 7.77 2.78
C TRP A 57 -0.54 7.20 1.54
N ILE A 58 -0.02 7.46 0.34
CA ILE A 58 -0.61 6.94 -0.90
C ILE A 58 -0.65 5.40 -0.88
N GLY A 59 0.46 4.74 -0.56
CA GLY A 59 0.53 3.28 -0.51
C GLY A 59 -0.47 2.66 0.49
N PRO A 60 -0.46 3.06 1.77
CA PRO A 60 -1.42 2.59 2.77
C PRO A 60 -2.89 2.82 2.39
N LEU A 61 -3.22 3.99 1.84
CA LEU A 61 -4.60 4.30 1.41
C LEU A 61 -5.04 3.41 0.25
N ARG A 62 -4.17 3.20 -0.75
CA ARG A 62 -4.43 2.27 -1.84
C ARG A 62 -4.56 0.84 -1.35
N SER A 63 -3.72 0.45 -0.38
CA SER A 63 -3.77 -0.87 0.28
C SER A 63 -5.11 -1.09 0.97
N ARG A 64 -5.68 -0.05 1.59
CA ARG A 64 -7.02 -0.14 2.19
C ARG A 64 -8.11 -0.40 1.15
N ILE A 65 -8.07 0.29 0.02
CA ILE A 65 -9.02 0.08 -1.08
C ILE A 65 -8.87 -1.33 -1.66
N ALA A 66 -7.63 -1.79 -1.85
CA ALA A 66 -7.34 -3.15 -2.29
C ALA A 66 -7.86 -4.20 -1.28
N TRP A 67 -7.70 -3.95 0.02
CA TRP A 67 -8.23 -4.80 1.07
C TRP A 67 -9.76 -4.89 1.03
N ASP A 68 -10.45 -3.77 0.84
CA ASP A 68 -11.90 -3.75 0.70
C ASP A 68 -12.34 -4.51 -0.56
N PHE A 69 -11.58 -4.41 -1.66
CA PHE A 69 -11.83 -5.17 -2.89
C PHE A 69 -11.77 -6.70 -2.66
N CYS A 70 -10.82 -7.16 -1.85
CA CYS A 70 -10.70 -8.58 -1.49
C CYS A 70 -11.75 -9.01 -0.47
N SER A 71 -12.01 -8.18 0.55
CA SER A 71 -12.81 -8.56 1.73
C SER A 71 -14.32 -8.47 1.51
N LYS A 72 -14.78 -7.62 0.59
CA LYS A 72 -16.21 -7.35 0.35
C LYS A 72 -16.62 -7.69 -1.08
N PRO A 73 -16.60 -8.96 -1.50
CA PRO A 73 -16.84 -9.36 -2.89
C PRO A 73 -18.23 -9.00 -3.43
N MET A 74 -19.22 -8.78 -2.54
CA MET A 74 -20.62 -8.61 -2.93
C MET A 74 -21.02 -7.16 -3.27
N GLU A 75 -20.18 -6.18 -2.90
CA GLU A 75 -20.41 -4.78 -3.23
C GLU A 75 -20.38 -4.59 -4.77
N LEU A 76 -21.28 -3.74 -5.28
CA LEU A 76 -21.47 -3.55 -6.73
C LEU A 76 -20.16 -3.21 -7.45
N PHE A 77 -19.36 -2.37 -6.83
CA PHE A 77 -18.07 -1.96 -7.37
C PHE A 77 -17.11 -3.14 -7.53
N GLN A 78 -16.92 -3.99 -6.51
CA GLN A 78 -16.11 -5.21 -6.61
C GLN A 78 -16.63 -6.11 -7.72
N ARG A 79 -17.95 -6.33 -7.79
CA ARG A 79 -18.57 -7.20 -8.81
C ARG A 79 -18.29 -6.72 -10.22
N CYS A 80 -18.50 -5.44 -10.51
CA CYS A 80 -18.21 -4.85 -11.82
C CYS A 80 -16.71 -4.95 -12.16
N MET A 81 -15.84 -4.68 -11.20
CA MET A 81 -14.40 -4.70 -11.42
C MET A 81 -13.87 -6.13 -11.62
N ARG A 82 -14.34 -7.10 -10.83
CA ARG A 82 -14.02 -8.53 -11.00
C ARG A 82 -14.51 -9.07 -12.34
N HIS A 83 -15.72 -8.70 -12.77
CA HIS A 83 -16.24 -9.10 -14.07
C HIS A 83 -15.40 -8.54 -15.23
N LYS A 84 -14.92 -7.30 -15.12
CA LYS A 84 -14.13 -6.64 -16.17
C LYS A 84 -12.66 -7.07 -16.20
N TYR A 85 -12.04 -7.26 -15.04
CA TYR A 85 -10.59 -7.43 -14.91
C TYR A 85 -10.14 -8.77 -14.33
N GLY A 86 -11.07 -9.58 -13.80
CA GLY A 86 -10.79 -10.85 -13.12
C GLY A 86 -10.66 -10.71 -11.61
N ASP A 87 -10.47 -11.86 -10.95
CA ASP A 87 -10.47 -11.96 -9.48
C ASP A 87 -9.07 -11.88 -8.85
N LYS A 88 -8.01 -11.85 -9.68
CA LYS A 88 -6.60 -11.89 -9.25
C LYS A 88 -5.88 -10.57 -9.55
N PRO A 89 -6.04 -9.53 -8.71
CA PRO A 89 -5.37 -8.24 -8.92
C PRO A 89 -3.85 -8.29 -8.71
N TRP A 90 -3.30 -9.35 -8.10
CA TRP A 90 -1.86 -9.55 -7.90
C TRP A 90 -1.12 -10.02 -9.14
N ASP A 91 -1.82 -10.64 -10.09
CA ASP A 91 -1.24 -11.24 -11.31
C ASP A 91 -1.47 -10.35 -12.55
N HIS A 92 -1.53 -9.03 -12.34
CA HIS A 92 -1.88 -8.08 -13.40
C HIS A 92 -0.70 -7.22 -13.83
N ASP A 93 -0.33 -7.38 -15.10
CA ASP A 93 0.47 -6.42 -15.83
C ASP A 93 -0.38 -5.27 -16.35
N PHE A 94 0.14 -4.05 -16.23
CA PHE A 94 -0.57 -2.84 -16.64
C PHE A 94 -0.73 -2.80 -18.16
N LYS A 95 -1.93 -3.13 -18.65
CA LYS A 95 -2.29 -2.99 -20.07
C LYS A 95 -2.76 -1.56 -20.39
N ARG A 96 -2.52 -1.13 -21.63
CA ARG A 96 -2.99 0.18 -22.14
C ARG A 96 -4.53 0.20 -22.13
N GLY A 97 -5.13 1.31 -21.68
CA GLY A 97 -6.60 1.46 -21.59
C GLY A 97 -7.27 0.95 -20.30
N GLN A 98 -6.50 0.47 -19.31
CA GLN A 98 -7.06 0.12 -17.99
C GLN A 98 -7.58 1.35 -17.24
N SER A 99 -8.66 1.17 -16.46
CA SER A 99 -9.23 2.22 -15.64
C SER A 99 -8.26 2.64 -14.54
N ILE A 100 -8.30 3.93 -14.16
CA ILE A 100 -7.48 4.47 -13.07
C ILE A 100 -7.79 3.73 -11.75
N SER A 101 -9.07 3.41 -11.52
CA SER A 101 -9.51 2.63 -10.36
C SER A 101 -8.85 1.25 -10.29
N TRP A 102 -8.75 0.53 -11.41
CA TRP A 102 -8.07 -0.76 -11.43
C TRP A 102 -6.59 -0.61 -11.10
N LYS A 103 -5.93 0.40 -11.66
CA LYS A 103 -4.52 0.67 -11.36
C LYS A 103 -4.28 0.96 -9.88
N ILE A 104 -5.18 1.71 -9.24
CA ILE A 104 -5.13 1.99 -7.81
C ILE A 104 -5.26 0.69 -6.99
N ILE A 105 -6.15 -0.21 -7.39
CA ILE A 105 -6.30 -1.51 -6.72
C ILE A 105 -5.05 -2.36 -6.88
N CYS A 106 -4.53 -2.53 -8.10
CA CYS A 106 -3.31 -3.32 -8.34
C CYS A 106 -2.10 -2.77 -7.57
N ASP A 107 -1.91 -1.46 -7.58
CA ASP A 107 -0.85 -0.81 -6.80
C ASP A 107 -1.05 -1.00 -5.29
N GLY A 108 -2.28 -0.87 -4.82
CA GLY A 108 -2.65 -1.16 -3.44
C GLY A 108 -2.35 -2.61 -3.04
N VAL A 109 -2.64 -3.58 -3.90
CA VAL A 109 -2.33 -5.01 -3.67
C VAL A 109 -0.83 -5.24 -3.56
N ARG A 110 0.00 -4.56 -4.37
CA ARG A 110 1.47 -4.63 -4.27
C ARG A 110 1.99 -4.08 -2.95
N CYS A 111 1.40 -3.00 -2.43
CA CYS A 111 1.75 -2.51 -1.10
C CYS A 111 1.24 -3.45 0.01
N LEU A 112 0.04 -3.98 -0.16
CA LEU A 112 -0.63 -4.86 0.79
C LEU A 112 0.06 -6.22 0.94
N SER A 113 0.66 -6.77 -0.13
CA SER A 113 1.34 -8.07 -0.10
C SER A 113 2.48 -8.13 0.91
N SER A 114 3.14 -7.01 1.19
CA SER A 114 4.16 -6.92 2.25
C SER A 114 3.57 -7.18 3.64
N SER A 115 2.32 -6.77 3.86
CA SER A 115 1.67 -6.64 5.16
C SER A 115 0.63 -7.73 5.44
N VAL A 116 0.17 -8.45 4.42
CA VAL A 116 -0.81 -9.54 4.54
C VAL A 116 -0.09 -10.89 4.53
N ARG A 117 -0.68 -11.86 5.22
CA ARG A 117 -0.24 -13.26 5.27
C ARG A 117 -1.44 -14.17 5.02
N TRP A 118 -1.18 -15.36 4.50
CA TRP A 118 -2.23 -16.33 4.26
C TRP A 118 -2.79 -16.87 5.57
N ARG A 119 -4.13 -16.95 5.66
CA ARG A 119 -4.81 -17.80 6.64
C ARG A 119 -5.14 -19.11 5.94
N ILE A 120 -4.44 -20.17 6.32
CA ILE A 120 -4.59 -21.48 5.72
C ILE A 120 -5.97 -22.03 6.07
N GLY A 121 -6.75 -22.31 5.02
CA GLY A 121 -8.04 -22.99 5.10
C GLY A 121 -7.96 -24.36 4.43
N ASN A 122 -8.67 -24.51 3.31
CA ASN A 122 -8.74 -25.77 2.53
C ASN A 122 -7.62 -25.94 1.49
N GLY A 123 -6.76 -24.94 1.28
CA GLY A 123 -5.56 -25.04 0.44
C GLY A 123 -5.76 -24.99 -1.08
N HIS A 124 -6.99 -24.87 -1.59
CA HIS A 124 -7.25 -24.92 -3.05
C HIS A 124 -6.68 -23.73 -3.83
N ASP A 125 -6.58 -22.56 -3.22
CA ASP A 125 -6.10 -21.33 -3.86
C ASP A 125 -4.65 -20.97 -3.48
N ILE A 126 -3.95 -21.86 -2.77
CA ILE A 126 -2.61 -21.58 -2.23
C ILE A 126 -1.59 -22.49 -2.89
N ASP A 127 -0.57 -21.91 -3.52
CA ASP A 127 0.58 -22.66 -3.98
C ASP A 127 1.59 -22.83 -2.84
N VAL A 128 1.79 -24.07 -2.40
CA VAL A 128 2.73 -24.40 -1.30
C VAL A 128 4.14 -23.93 -1.61
N LEU A 129 4.56 -23.99 -2.87
CA LEU A 129 5.95 -23.74 -3.23
C LEU A 129 6.20 -22.28 -3.56
N TYR A 130 5.26 -21.63 -4.24
CA TYR A 130 5.48 -20.29 -4.79
C TYR A 130 4.85 -19.16 -3.98
N ASP A 131 3.85 -19.43 -3.14
CA ASP A 131 3.26 -18.38 -2.31
C ASP A 131 4.04 -18.14 -1.00
N VAL A 132 3.89 -16.92 -0.47
CA VAL A 132 4.48 -16.52 0.81
C VAL A 132 3.46 -16.76 1.93
N TRP A 133 3.52 -17.95 2.54
CA TRP A 133 2.50 -18.41 3.49
C TRP A 133 2.51 -17.62 4.79
N ARG A 134 3.56 -17.83 5.58
CA ARG A 134 3.74 -17.26 6.93
C ARG A 134 5.11 -16.58 7.10
N TRP A 135 6.10 -17.02 6.33
CA TRP A 135 7.48 -16.56 6.39
C TRP A 135 7.73 -15.36 5.49
N GLU A 136 8.97 -14.87 5.43
CA GLU A 136 9.34 -13.72 4.61
C GLU A 136 9.51 -14.06 3.12
N ARG A 137 9.64 -15.35 2.75
CA ARG A 137 9.88 -15.81 1.38
C ARG A 137 9.12 -17.10 1.07
N ALA A 138 8.78 -17.27 -0.20
CA ALA A 138 8.18 -18.49 -0.73
C ALA A 138 9.13 -19.67 -0.57
N PHE A 139 8.58 -20.86 -0.37
CA PHE A 139 9.32 -22.09 -0.13
C PHE A 139 10.35 -22.40 -1.23
N SER A 140 10.03 -22.09 -2.49
CA SER A 140 10.93 -22.25 -3.65
C SER A 140 12.26 -21.49 -3.55
N VAL A 141 12.32 -20.43 -2.76
CA VAL A 141 13.53 -19.59 -2.60
C VAL A 141 14.43 -20.12 -1.47
N TRP A 142 13.97 -21.09 -0.67
CA TRP A 142 14.72 -21.61 0.45
C TRP A 142 15.78 -22.63 -0.01
N PRO A 143 16.95 -22.66 0.65
CA PRO A 143 17.96 -23.68 0.40
C PRO A 143 17.39 -25.10 0.58
N PRO A 144 17.81 -26.08 -0.26
CA PRO A 144 17.27 -27.45 -0.24
C PRO A 144 17.32 -28.16 1.11
N PHE A 145 18.29 -27.80 1.98
CA PHE A 145 18.45 -28.43 3.29
C PHE A 145 17.33 -28.04 4.29
N VAL A 146 16.70 -26.87 4.13
CA VAL A 146 15.57 -26.46 4.99
C VAL A 146 14.28 -27.20 4.60
N MET A 147 14.11 -27.47 3.31
CA MET A 147 13.00 -28.27 2.78
C MET A 147 13.00 -29.71 3.34
N LEU A 148 14.18 -30.34 3.44
CA LEU A 148 14.32 -31.71 3.96
C LEU A 148 13.99 -31.84 5.46
N LEU A 149 14.14 -30.76 6.23
CA LEU A 149 13.80 -30.72 7.66
C LEU A 149 12.30 -30.59 7.91
N LEU A 150 11.56 -29.94 7.00
CA LEU A 150 10.12 -29.72 7.14
C LEU A 150 9.26 -30.87 6.61
N LEU A 151 9.78 -31.67 5.66
CA LEU A 151 9.11 -32.88 5.15
C LEU A 151 9.21 -34.10 6.08
N LYS A 152 9.90 -33.98 7.22
CA LYS A 152 10.05 -35.03 8.24
C LYS A 152 9.17 -34.83 9.48
N ILE A 153 8.29 -33.83 9.46
CA ILE A 153 7.28 -33.54 10.49
C ILE A 153 5.90 -33.72 9.84
#